data_AF-A0AAJ5ZYM3-F1
#
_entry.id   AF-A0AAJ5ZYM3-F1
#
_cell.length_a   1.000
_cell.length_b   1.000
_cell.length_c   1.000
_cell.angle_alpha   90.00
_cell.angle_beta   90.00
_cell.angle_gamma   90.00
#
_symmetry.space_group_name_H-M   'P 1'
#
loop_
_entity.id
_entity.type
_entity.pdbx_description
1 polymer ?
#
loop_
_entity_poly.entity_id
_entity_poly.type
_entity_poly.pdbx_seq_one_letter_code
_entity_poly.pdbx_strand_id
1 'polypeptide(L)'
;MNKGVQRPSINSRLENMRNLSPAERLAVAAAVSLSDAEKATLSGDGALDIHRANGMIENVIGTFALPLGIATNFQVNGRDYLIPMAVEEPSVVAAASYMARIARSGGGFTTSSTAPVMRAQIRDPHGVRINILAAKDRIVDCANAKDAILVGFGGGCRDVEVHVFRSSPRGPMVIVHLLVDVREALIPLVAFGLPLSPVAAGPAAPLYNAAPRFTVDAATGAVNNLHNLLTPFEFLVYGLIGVAIAALIAYPFAMNHARTAAAFVSRYVSHEAIIGTFVGLVLVIGLWEGGLLALAVILAIGLVGGLLYRIIGFNTGMQFMGYYAALLSVPAIAKLFGG
;
A
#
# COMPACT_ATOMS: atom_id res chain seq x y z
N MET A 1 -28.64 0.61 -21.57
CA MET A 1 -28.00 -0.08 -22.72
C MET A 1 -26.69 0.63 -23.02
N ASN A 2 -25.58 0.08 -22.54
CA ASN A 2 -24.26 0.70 -22.64
C ASN A 2 -23.74 0.42 -24.06
N LYS A 3 -23.57 1.45 -24.90
CA LYS A 3 -22.93 1.29 -26.21
C LYS A 3 -21.50 0.84 -25.94
N GLY A 4 -21.23 -0.44 -26.17
CA GLY A 4 -19.90 -1.02 -26.02
C GLY A 4 -18.95 -0.31 -26.96
N VAL A 5 -18.14 0.59 -26.41
CA VAL A 5 -16.96 1.12 -27.10
C VAL A 5 -16.08 -0.09 -27.38
N GLN A 6 -16.08 -0.58 -28.62
CA GLN A 6 -15.12 -1.56 -29.10
C GLN A 6 -13.75 -0.89 -29.10
N ARG A 7 -13.06 -0.98 -27.96
CA ARG A 7 -11.65 -0.62 -27.86
C ARG A 7 -10.85 -1.62 -28.70
N PRO A 8 -9.83 -1.18 -29.45
CA PRO A 8 -9.00 -2.08 -30.24
C PRO A 8 -8.43 -3.19 -29.35
N SER A 9 -8.34 -4.42 -29.88
CA SER A 9 -7.79 -5.56 -29.15
C SER A 9 -6.28 -5.35 -28.97
N ILE A 10 -5.89 -4.88 -27.79
CA ILE A 10 -4.50 -4.75 -27.40
C ILE A 10 -3.93 -6.15 -27.15
N ASN A 11 -2.71 -6.42 -27.58
CA ASN A 11 -1.97 -7.60 -27.16
C ASN A 11 -1.00 -7.20 -26.04
N SER A 12 -1.17 -7.74 -24.84
CA SER A 12 -0.30 -7.41 -23.70
C SER A 12 0.98 -8.23 -23.67
N ARG A 13 1.13 -9.24 -24.53
CA ARG A 13 2.33 -10.08 -24.62
C ARG A 13 3.42 -9.36 -25.41
N LEU A 14 4.26 -8.63 -24.68
CA LEU A 14 5.44 -7.97 -25.22
C LEU A 14 6.70 -8.74 -24.80
N GLU A 15 7.37 -9.33 -25.78
CA GLU A 15 8.59 -10.10 -25.56
C GLU A 15 9.83 -9.19 -25.55
N ASN A 16 10.87 -9.62 -24.84
CA ASN A 16 12.18 -8.94 -24.80
C ASN A 16 12.20 -7.46 -24.35
N MET A 17 11.11 -6.93 -23.79
CA MET A 17 11.05 -5.56 -23.25
C MET A 17 12.21 -5.21 -22.30
N ARG A 18 12.70 -6.20 -21.53
CA ARG A 18 13.84 -6.04 -20.62
C ARG A 18 15.12 -5.59 -21.33
N ASN A 19 15.35 -6.05 -22.56
CA ASN A 19 16.59 -5.81 -23.29
C ASN A 19 16.53 -4.54 -24.15
N LEU A 20 15.34 -3.96 -24.32
CA LEU A 20 15.14 -2.72 -25.06
C LEU A 20 15.56 -1.49 -24.24
N SER A 21 16.00 -0.45 -24.92
CA SER A 21 16.17 0.89 -24.33
C SER A 21 14.82 1.50 -23.92
N PRO A 22 14.80 2.51 -23.03
CA PRO A 22 13.55 3.18 -22.65
C PRO A 22 12.75 3.76 -23.82
N ALA A 23 13.43 4.34 -24.82
CA ALA A 23 12.78 4.88 -26.02
C ALA A 23 12.13 3.77 -26.88
N GLU A 24 12.81 2.64 -27.06
CA GLU A 24 12.26 1.48 -27.77
C GLU A 24 11.09 0.86 -27.00
N ARG A 25 11.17 0.76 -25.66
CA ARG A 25 10.05 0.30 -24.83
C ARG A 25 8.83 1.20 -24.98
N LEU A 26 9.02 2.52 -25.05
CA LEU A 26 7.94 3.48 -25.25
C LEU A 26 7.26 3.29 -26.61
N ALA A 27 8.05 3.01 -27.67
CA ALA A 27 7.52 2.72 -29.00
C ALA A 27 6.73 1.40 -29.06
N VAL A 28 7.16 0.36 -28.32
CA VAL A 28 6.44 -0.92 -28.22
C VAL A 28 5.20 -0.79 -27.34
N ALA A 29 5.28 -0.03 -26.24
CA ALA A 29 4.15 0.30 -25.40
C ALA A 29 3.11 1.15 -26.14
N ALA A 30 3.49 1.94 -27.13
CA ALA A 30 2.57 2.71 -27.98
C ALA A 30 1.66 1.86 -28.89
N ALA A 31 1.78 0.53 -28.86
CA ALA A 31 0.82 -0.40 -29.46
C ALA A 31 -0.63 -0.22 -28.93
N VAL A 32 -0.85 0.61 -27.91
CA VAL A 32 -2.18 0.98 -27.37
C VAL A 32 -2.89 2.13 -28.11
N SER A 33 -2.42 2.53 -29.30
CA SER A 33 -2.98 3.67 -30.07
C SER A 33 -2.85 5.02 -29.35
N LEU A 34 -1.69 5.28 -28.75
CA LEU A 34 -1.37 6.58 -28.16
C LEU A 34 -1.07 7.62 -29.25
N SER A 35 -1.59 8.83 -29.10
CA SER A 35 -1.21 9.99 -29.89
C SER A 35 0.24 10.41 -29.61
N ASP A 36 0.85 11.17 -30.52
CA ASP A 36 2.23 11.62 -30.34
C ASP A 36 2.39 12.57 -29.13
N ALA A 37 1.35 13.33 -28.79
CA ALA A 37 1.30 14.15 -27.58
C ALA A 37 1.31 13.30 -26.29
N GLU A 38 0.59 12.19 -26.28
CA GLU A 38 0.57 11.27 -25.13
C GLU A 38 1.92 10.54 -24.98
N LYS A 39 2.55 10.15 -26.10
CA LYS A 39 3.91 9.57 -26.06
C LYS A 39 4.93 10.56 -25.51
N ALA A 40 4.87 11.82 -25.94
CA ALA A 40 5.75 12.88 -25.42
C ALA A 40 5.56 13.09 -23.91
N THR A 41 4.32 13.04 -23.44
CA THR A 41 4.00 13.13 -22.00
C THR A 41 4.63 11.97 -21.21
N LEU A 42 4.59 10.74 -21.75
CA LEU A 42 5.16 9.56 -21.10
C LEU A 42 6.69 9.54 -21.07
N SER A 43 7.37 10.25 -21.98
CA SER A 43 8.84 10.40 -21.94
C SER A 43 9.34 11.29 -20.79
N GLY A 44 8.44 11.92 -20.02
CA GLY A 44 8.75 12.68 -18.82
C GLY A 44 8.93 14.18 -19.03
N ASP A 45 9.07 14.64 -20.28
CA ASP A 45 9.13 16.07 -20.58
C ASP A 45 7.77 16.73 -20.36
N GLY A 46 7.71 17.62 -19.36
CA GLY A 46 6.54 18.45 -19.10
C GLY A 46 5.28 17.70 -18.68
N ALA A 47 5.39 16.44 -18.23
CA ALA A 47 4.23 15.61 -17.86
C ALA A 47 3.39 16.25 -16.72
N LEU A 48 4.08 16.88 -15.77
CA LEU A 48 3.47 17.72 -14.74
C LEU A 48 4.25 19.03 -14.65
N ASP A 49 3.67 20.12 -15.17
CA ASP A 49 4.28 21.43 -15.07
C ASP A 49 4.17 22.02 -13.65
N ILE A 50 5.08 22.93 -13.31
CA ILE A 50 5.19 23.50 -11.97
C ILE A 50 3.95 24.32 -11.57
N HIS A 51 3.24 24.93 -12.53
CA HIS A 51 2.03 25.71 -12.23
C HIS A 51 0.87 24.79 -11.86
N ARG A 52 0.69 23.68 -12.58
CA ARG A 52 -0.26 22.63 -12.20
C ARG A 52 0.12 22.02 -10.86
N ALA A 53 1.39 21.66 -10.66
CA ALA A 53 1.85 21.11 -9.37
C ALA A 53 1.53 22.06 -8.21
N ASN A 54 1.80 23.36 -8.36
CA ASN A 54 1.49 24.39 -7.36
C ASN A 54 -0.02 24.61 -7.13
N GLY A 55 -0.86 24.23 -8.08
CA GLY A 55 -2.31 24.19 -7.91
C GLY A 55 -2.84 22.90 -7.27
N MET A 56 -2.02 21.85 -7.16
CA MET A 56 -2.42 20.56 -6.59
C MET A 56 -2.22 20.48 -5.07
N ILE A 57 -1.13 21.06 -4.55
CA ILE A 57 -0.78 21.05 -3.12
C ILE A 57 -0.15 22.39 -2.70
N GLU A 58 -0.01 22.62 -1.40
CA GLU A 58 0.61 23.82 -0.85
C GLU A 58 2.16 23.77 -0.87
N ASN A 59 2.79 24.96 -0.88
CA ASN A 59 4.24 25.14 -0.70
C ASN A 59 5.12 24.38 -1.71
N VAL A 60 4.68 24.31 -2.98
CA VAL A 60 5.44 23.63 -4.04
C VAL A 60 6.69 24.42 -4.40
N ILE A 61 7.85 23.76 -4.27
CA ILE A 61 9.16 24.29 -4.72
C ILE A 61 9.73 23.48 -5.90
N GLY A 62 9.06 22.41 -6.31
CA GLY A 62 9.52 21.52 -7.37
C GLY A 62 8.66 20.26 -7.50
N THR A 63 9.03 19.39 -8.44
CA THR A 63 8.40 18.10 -8.68
C THR A 63 9.37 16.97 -8.37
N PHE A 64 8.86 15.83 -7.90
CA PHE A 64 9.65 14.62 -7.66
C PHE A 64 9.27 13.54 -8.67
N ALA A 65 10.28 12.97 -9.36
CA ALA A 65 10.05 11.94 -10.37
C ALA A 65 10.30 10.54 -9.79
N LEU A 66 9.42 9.60 -10.13
CA LEU A 66 9.59 8.17 -9.87
C LEU A 66 9.75 7.40 -11.19
N PRO A 67 10.54 6.31 -11.21
CA PRO A 67 10.63 5.46 -12.40
C PRO A 67 9.25 4.92 -12.80
N LEU A 68 8.89 5.08 -14.07
CA LEU A 68 7.66 4.57 -14.65
C LEU A 68 7.96 3.35 -15.53
N GLY A 69 7.46 2.20 -15.13
CA GLY A 69 7.52 0.95 -15.90
C GLY A 69 6.15 0.51 -16.40
N ILE A 70 6.13 -0.48 -17.28
CA ILE A 70 4.90 -1.12 -17.76
C ILE A 70 5.03 -2.62 -17.52
N ALA A 71 4.12 -3.18 -16.75
CA ALA A 71 4.01 -4.61 -16.60
C ALA A 71 3.19 -5.22 -17.74
N THR A 72 3.70 -6.33 -18.28
CA THR A 72 3.20 -6.97 -19.50
C THR A 72 2.53 -8.31 -19.19
N ASN A 73 1.91 -8.92 -20.20
CA ASN A 73 1.25 -10.23 -20.18
C ASN A 73 -0.07 -10.34 -19.39
N PHE A 74 -0.53 -9.27 -18.73
CA PHE A 74 -1.78 -9.29 -17.98
C PHE A 74 -2.97 -9.58 -18.90
N GLN A 75 -3.75 -10.58 -18.52
CA GLN A 75 -5.06 -10.89 -19.08
C GLN A 75 -6.04 -10.96 -17.92
N VAL A 76 -7.07 -10.13 -17.94
CA VAL A 76 -8.10 -10.07 -16.91
C VAL A 76 -9.46 -10.23 -17.58
N ASN A 77 -10.24 -11.22 -17.15
CA ASN A 77 -11.55 -11.56 -17.73
C ASN A 77 -11.48 -11.74 -19.27
N GLY A 78 -10.43 -12.43 -19.74
CA GLY A 78 -10.19 -12.69 -21.16
C GLY A 78 -9.72 -11.48 -21.97
N ARG A 79 -9.46 -10.33 -21.33
CA ARG A 79 -9.00 -9.09 -21.99
C ARG A 79 -7.57 -8.76 -21.59
N ASP A 80 -6.79 -8.34 -22.56
CA ASP A 80 -5.38 -8.00 -22.38
C ASP A 80 -5.21 -6.56 -21.89
N TYR A 81 -4.31 -6.36 -20.92
CA TYR A 81 -3.97 -5.05 -20.36
C TYR A 81 -2.46 -4.86 -20.24
N LEU A 82 -2.01 -3.65 -20.52
CA LEU A 82 -0.68 -3.16 -20.12
C LEU A 82 -0.85 -2.33 -18.85
N ILE A 83 -0.09 -2.65 -17.80
CA ILE A 83 -0.28 -2.04 -16.48
C ILE A 83 0.86 -1.05 -16.20
N PRO A 84 0.63 0.27 -16.20
CA PRO A 84 1.65 1.24 -15.80
C PRO A 84 1.92 1.15 -14.30
N MET A 85 3.20 1.22 -13.91
CA MET A 85 3.65 1.12 -12.52
C MET A 85 4.71 2.19 -12.25
N ALA A 86 4.44 3.12 -11.35
CA ALA A 86 5.42 4.08 -10.83
C ALA A 86 6.00 3.55 -9.51
N VAL A 87 7.25 3.11 -9.51
CA VAL A 87 7.89 2.46 -8.35
C VAL A 87 9.42 2.56 -8.44
N GLU A 88 10.08 2.79 -7.32
CA GLU A 88 11.55 2.87 -7.21
C GLU A 88 12.20 1.50 -6.99
N GLU A 89 11.45 0.53 -6.44
CA GLU A 89 11.98 -0.77 -6.07
C GLU A 89 12.33 -1.63 -7.31
N PRO A 90 13.58 -2.14 -7.40
CA PRO A 90 13.97 -2.98 -8.52
C PRO A 90 13.19 -4.29 -8.53
N SER A 91 13.02 -4.86 -9.73
CA SER A 91 12.38 -6.16 -9.97
C SER A 91 10.86 -6.23 -9.78
N VAL A 92 10.19 -5.27 -9.15
CA VAL A 92 8.72 -5.30 -8.95
C VAL A 92 7.96 -5.46 -10.28
N VAL A 93 8.26 -4.60 -11.26
CA VAL A 93 7.62 -4.64 -12.59
C VAL A 93 7.95 -5.95 -13.34
N ALA A 94 9.18 -6.45 -13.17
CA ALA A 94 9.62 -7.68 -13.81
C ALA A 94 8.92 -8.91 -13.22
N ALA A 95 8.79 -8.97 -11.89
CA ALA A 95 8.08 -10.03 -11.18
C ALA A 95 6.59 -10.04 -11.55
N ALA A 96 5.93 -8.89 -11.56
CA ALA A 96 4.54 -8.76 -11.98
C ALA A 96 4.33 -9.28 -13.42
N SER A 97 5.18 -8.86 -14.36
CA SER A 97 5.12 -9.29 -15.76
C SER A 97 5.36 -10.79 -15.93
N TYR A 98 6.30 -11.36 -15.17
CA TYR A 98 6.63 -12.77 -15.23
C TYR A 98 5.50 -13.64 -14.66
N MET A 99 4.92 -13.25 -13.52
CA MET A 99 3.77 -13.95 -12.94
C MET A 99 2.53 -13.85 -13.83
N ALA A 100 2.28 -12.69 -14.44
CA ALA A 100 1.19 -12.53 -15.39
C ALA A 100 1.36 -13.45 -16.63
N ARG A 101 2.60 -13.64 -17.11
CA ARG A 101 2.89 -14.58 -18.20
C ARG A 101 2.55 -16.02 -17.84
N ILE A 102 2.88 -16.44 -16.61
CA ILE A 102 2.52 -17.78 -16.11
C ILE A 102 1.00 -17.88 -15.96
N ALA A 103 0.34 -16.92 -15.31
CA ALA A 103 -1.12 -16.94 -15.15
C ALA A 103 -1.86 -17.03 -16.49
N ARG A 104 -1.34 -16.35 -17.51
CA ARG A 104 -1.90 -16.35 -18.86
C ARG A 104 -1.95 -17.74 -19.51
N SER A 105 -0.99 -18.64 -19.24
CA SER A 105 -1.06 -20.01 -19.79
C SER A 105 -2.24 -20.80 -19.22
N GLY A 106 -2.76 -20.40 -18.05
CA GLY A 106 -3.99 -20.92 -17.44
C GLY A 106 -5.26 -20.12 -17.74
N GLY A 107 -5.24 -19.19 -18.72
CA GLY A 107 -6.40 -18.36 -19.06
C GLY A 107 -6.42 -16.97 -18.40
N GLY A 108 -5.33 -16.59 -17.70
CA GLY A 108 -5.19 -15.28 -17.08
C GLY A 108 -5.90 -15.19 -15.72
N PHE A 109 -6.24 -13.95 -15.34
CA PHE A 109 -6.95 -13.65 -14.10
C PHE A 109 -8.44 -13.51 -14.37
N THR A 110 -9.26 -14.01 -13.43
CA THR A 110 -10.70 -13.76 -13.41
C THR A 110 -11.02 -12.89 -12.20
N THR A 111 -11.71 -11.78 -12.41
CA THR A 111 -12.01 -10.81 -11.35
C THR A 111 -13.47 -10.35 -11.42
N SER A 112 -14.02 -10.03 -10.25
CA SER A 112 -15.31 -9.36 -10.10
C SER A 112 -15.18 -8.33 -8.97
N SER A 113 -16.11 -7.38 -8.90
CA SER A 113 -16.13 -6.35 -7.86
C SER A 113 -17.55 -6.13 -7.37
N THR A 114 -17.69 -5.71 -6.12
CA THR A 114 -18.95 -5.16 -5.60
C THR A 114 -19.24 -3.80 -6.24
N ALA A 115 -20.42 -3.25 -5.98
CA ALA A 115 -20.72 -1.86 -6.32
C ALA A 115 -19.72 -0.90 -5.64
N PRO A 116 -19.41 0.27 -6.25
CA PRO A 116 -18.47 1.25 -5.72
C PRO A 116 -19.13 2.07 -4.59
N VAL A 117 -19.43 1.39 -3.48
CA VAL A 117 -20.12 1.95 -2.32
C VAL A 117 -19.11 2.31 -1.24
N MET A 118 -19.01 3.60 -0.93
CA MET A 118 -18.17 4.18 0.11
C MET A 118 -18.99 4.43 1.38
N ARG A 119 -18.31 4.45 2.53
CA ARG A 119 -18.91 4.72 3.84
C ARG A 119 -18.52 6.11 4.32
N ALA A 120 -19.47 7.01 4.43
CA ALA A 120 -19.27 8.31 5.08
C ALA A 120 -19.76 8.25 6.52
N GLN A 121 -18.89 8.54 7.48
CA GLN A 121 -19.19 8.40 8.91
C GLN A 121 -19.59 9.73 9.54
N ILE A 122 -20.70 9.73 10.26
CA ILE A 122 -21.18 10.86 11.06
C ILE A 122 -21.25 10.41 12.51
N ARG A 123 -20.54 11.11 13.40
CA ARG A 123 -20.62 10.87 14.84
C ARG A 123 -21.77 11.68 15.42
N ASP A 124 -22.74 10.98 16.00
CA ASP A 124 -23.85 11.54 16.76
C ASP A 124 -23.76 11.09 18.23
N PRO A 125 -23.35 11.97 19.16
CA PRO A 125 -23.24 11.63 20.58
C PRO A 125 -24.59 11.39 21.28
N HIS A 126 -25.67 11.95 20.73
CA HIS A 126 -27.01 11.92 21.33
C HIS A 126 -27.99 11.05 20.52
N GLY A 127 -27.54 10.55 19.38
CA GLY A 127 -28.33 9.78 18.45
C GLY A 127 -28.92 8.53 19.06
N VAL A 128 -30.23 8.36 18.91
CA VAL A 128 -30.90 7.09 19.23
C VAL A 128 -30.99 6.29 17.94
N ARG A 129 -30.36 5.12 17.91
CA ARG A 129 -30.31 4.24 16.72
C ARG A 129 -31.67 4.03 16.06
N ILE A 130 -32.70 3.79 16.86
CA ILE A 130 -34.07 3.57 16.37
C ILE A 130 -34.60 4.80 15.64
N ASN A 131 -34.40 6.00 16.17
CA ASN A 131 -34.88 7.24 15.55
C ASN A 131 -34.15 7.52 14.22
N ILE A 132 -32.86 7.24 14.17
CA ILE A 132 -32.05 7.43 12.95
C ILE A 132 -32.50 6.45 11.87
N LEU A 133 -32.70 5.18 12.22
CA LEU A 133 -33.19 4.17 11.28
C LEU A 133 -34.63 4.44 10.84
N ALA A 134 -35.49 4.96 11.72
CA ALA A 134 -36.84 5.38 11.38
C ALA A 134 -36.85 6.57 10.41
N ALA A 135 -35.82 7.42 10.45
CA ALA A 135 -35.65 8.55 9.53
C ALA A 135 -34.77 8.23 8.32
N LYS A 136 -34.43 6.95 8.08
CA LYS A 136 -33.48 6.51 7.04
C LYS A 136 -33.80 7.10 5.67
N ASP A 137 -35.02 6.93 5.19
CA ASP A 137 -35.38 7.37 3.83
C ASP A 137 -35.23 8.88 3.67
N ARG A 138 -35.66 9.64 4.69
CA ARG A 138 -35.48 11.10 4.72
C ARG A 138 -34.00 11.51 4.75
N ILE A 139 -33.14 10.75 5.43
CA ILE A 139 -31.69 11.00 5.46
C ILE A 139 -31.10 10.73 4.07
N VAL A 140 -31.48 9.63 3.43
CA VAL A 140 -31.06 9.28 2.07
C VAL A 140 -31.48 10.37 1.08
N ASP A 141 -32.74 10.81 1.11
CA ASP A 141 -33.27 11.86 0.25
C ASP A 141 -32.53 13.19 0.47
N CYS A 142 -32.27 13.55 1.73
CA CYS A 142 -31.53 14.76 2.07
C CYS A 142 -30.08 14.70 1.56
N ALA A 143 -29.42 13.54 1.70
CA ALA A 143 -28.06 13.34 1.20
C ALA A 143 -28.02 13.43 -0.34
N ASN A 144 -28.97 12.80 -1.02
CA ASN A 144 -29.07 12.82 -2.48
C ASN A 144 -29.44 14.20 -3.04
N ALA A 145 -30.19 15.01 -2.30
CA ALA A 145 -30.48 16.38 -2.68
C ALA A 145 -29.24 17.30 -2.71
N LYS A 146 -28.11 16.91 -2.09
CA LYS A 146 -26.87 17.71 -2.08
C LYS A 146 -26.00 17.52 -3.32
N ASP A 147 -26.14 16.41 -4.04
CA ASP A 147 -25.35 16.13 -5.23
C ASP A 147 -26.22 15.55 -6.35
N ALA A 148 -26.94 16.46 -7.01
CA ALA A 148 -27.81 16.13 -8.15
C ALA A 148 -27.02 15.57 -9.34
N ILE A 149 -25.72 15.89 -9.46
CA ILE A 149 -24.86 15.40 -10.54
C ILE A 149 -24.58 13.91 -10.32
N LEU A 150 -24.12 13.53 -9.13
CA LEU A 150 -23.85 12.13 -8.79
C LEU A 150 -25.10 11.26 -8.92
N VAL A 151 -26.26 11.75 -8.45
CA VAL A 151 -27.55 11.08 -8.63
C VAL A 151 -27.91 10.96 -10.11
N GLY A 152 -27.67 12.01 -10.90
CA GLY A 152 -27.89 12.00 -12.36
C GLY A 152 -27.07 10.94 -13.09
N PHE A 153 -25.86 10.64 -12.63
CA PHE A 153 -25.03 9.54 -13.13
C PHE A 153 -25.42 8.16 -12.57
N GLY A 154 -26.52 8.07 -11.83
CA GLY A 154 -27.00 6.85 -11.22
C GLY A 154 -26.19 6.41 -10.00
N GLY A 155 -25.47 7.33 -9.34
CA GLY A 155 -24.83 7.15 -8.04
C GLY A 155 -25.74 7.54 -6.88
N GLY A 156 -25.15 8.04 -5.80
CA GLY A 156 -25.84 8.65 -4.65
C GLY A 156 -25.87 7.77 -3.40
N CYS A 157 -26.40 8.31 -2.32
CA CYS A 157 -26.69 7.58 -1.08
C CYS A 157 -27.73 6.48 -1.35
N ARG A 158 -27.36 5.26 -0.95
CA ARG A 158 -28.15 4.03 -1.10
C ARG A 158 -28.79 3.58 0.19
N ASP A 159 -28.08 3.76 1.29
CA ASP A 159 -28.48 3.23 2.58
C ASP A 159 -27.83 4.01 3.73
N VAL A 160 -28.35 3.78 4.93
CA VAL A 160 -27.85 4.28 6.20
C VAL A 160 -27.71 3.09 7.15
N GLU A 161 -26.50 2.87 7.64
CA GLU A 161 -26.24 1.95 8.75
C GLU A 161 -25.95 2.73 10.03
N VAL A 162 -26.26 2.14 11.18
CA VAL A 162 -26.05 2.79 12.48
C VAL A 162 -25.38 1.83 13.45
N HIS A 163 -24.21 2.22 13.92
CA HIS A 163 -23.39 1.50 14.88
C HIS A 163 -23.41 2.21 16.23
N VAL A 164 -23.64 1.47 17.31
CA VAL A 164 -23.72 2.02 18.66
C VAL A 164 -22.57 1.48 19.48
N PHE A 165 -21.72 2.38 19.95
CA PHE A 165 -20.63 2.09 20.87
C PHE A 165 -21.08 2.49 22.26
N ARG A 166 -21.54 1.52 23.04
CA ARG A 166 -22.13 1.76 24.38
C ARG A 166 -21.10 2.17 25.42
N SER A 167 -19.85 1.73 25.25
CA SER A 167 -18.73 2.08 26.12
C SER A 167 -17.57 2.56 25.26
N SER A 168 -17.09 3.76 25.54
CA SER A 168 -15.83 4.28 25.01
C SER A 168 -15.22 5.27 26.01
N PRO A 169 -13.91 5.52 25.97
CA PRO A 169 -13.25 6.50 26.84
C PRO A 169 -13.82 7.93 26.73
N ARG A 170 -14.50 8.26 25.61
CA ARG A 170 -15.14 9.57 25.39
C ARG A 170 -16.66 9.54 25.59
N GLY A 171 -17.15 8.52 26.29
CA GLY A 171 -18.58 8.29 26.52
C GLY A 171 -19.24 7.46 25.42
N PRO A 172 -20.53 7.13 25.56
CA PRO A 172 -21.27 6.43 24.53
C PRO A 172 -21.31 7.26 23.24
N MET A 173 -21.25 6.61 22.09
CA MET A 173 -21.36 7.27 20.79
C MET A 173 -22.13 6.43 19.79
N VAL A 174 -22.85 7.11 18.92
CA VAL A 174 -23.50 6.50 17.76
C VAL A 174 -22.80 6.99 16.50
N ILE A 175 -22.43 6.05 15.64
CA ILE A 175 -21.81 6.32 14.35
C ILE A 175 -22.80 5.92 13.26
N VAL A 176 -23.19 6.90 12.46
CA VAL A 176 -24.04 6.71 11.28
C VAL A 176 -23.13 6.56 10.08
N HIS A 177 -23.32 5.51 9.30
CA HIS A 177 -22.68 5.32 8.00
C HIS A 177 -23.68 5.63 6.90
N LEU A 178 -23.39 6.62 6.06
CA LEU A 178 -24.06 6.75 4.77
C LEU A 178 -23.34 5.84 3.78
N LEU A 179 -24.07 4.92 3.16
CA LEU A 179 -23.57 4.08 2.08
C LEU A 179 -23.79 4.84 0.77
N VAL A 180 -22.71 5.37 0.18
CA VAL A 180 -22.77 6.24 -0.98
C VAL A 180 -22.11 5.57 -2.17
N ASP A 181 -22.87 5.41 -3.23
CA ASP A 181 -22.39 4.92 -4.51
C ASP A 181 -21.75 6.06 -5.29
N VAL A 182 -20.42 6.03 -5.38
CA VAL A 182 -19.60 7.13 -5.91
C VAL A 182 -19.31 6.99 -7.41
N ARG A 183 -19.85 5.97 -8.08
CA ARG A 183 -19.60 5.69 -9.50
C ARG A 183 -18.10 5.59 -9.78
N GLU A 184 -17.58 6.46 -10.65
CA GLU A 184 -16.17 6.52 -11.04
C GLU A 184 -15.38 7.56 -10.23
N ALA A 185 -16.04 8.30 -9.33
CA ALA A 185 -15.39 9.28 -8.48
C ALA A 185 -14.71 8.58 -7.31
N LEU A 186 -13.42 8.82 -7.13
CA LEU A 186 -12.67 8.41 -5.96
C LEU A 186 -12.54 9.64 -5.06
N ILE A 187 -13.25 9.67 -3.93
CA ILE A 187 -13.00 10.64 -2.86
C ILE A 187 -11.98 9.99 -1.92
N PRO A 188 -10.70 10.41 -1.93
CA PRO A 188 -9.73 9.87 -1.01
C PRO A 188 -9.98 10.47 0.38
N LEU A 189 -10.69 9.73 1.22
CA LEU A 189 -10.62 9.90 2.67
C LEU A 189 -10.41 8.54 3.29
N VAL A 190 -9.16 8.03 3.27
CA VAL A 190 -8.78 7.01 4.24
C VAL A 190 -7.33 7.13 4.70
N ALA A 191 -7.16 7.35 6.01
CA ALA A 191 -6.01 6.90 6.76
C ALA A 191 -6.30 5.47 7.24
N PHE A 192 -5.76 4.46 6.55
CA PHE A 192 -5.82 3.08 7.03
C PHE A 192 -4.61 2.83 7.93
N GLY A 193 -4.85 2.50 9.21
CA GLY A 193 -3.83 2.06 10.16
C GLY A 193 -3.32 0.64 9.91
N LEU A 194 -3.21 0.22 8.64
CA LEU A 194 -2.61 -1.06 8.25
C LEU A 194 -1.27 -0.78 7.57
N PRO A 195 -0.16 -1.37 8.05
CA PRO A 195 1.12 -1.27 7.37
C PRO A 195 1.07 -2.06 6.06
N LEU A 196 0.89 -1.34 4.94
CA LEU A 196 0.78 -1.93 3.60
C LEU A 196 2.14 -2.15 2.91
N SER A 197 3.27 -1.76 3.52
CA SER A 197 4.60 -1.90 2.90
C SER A 197 5.36 -3.15 3.40
N PRO A 198 6.14 -3.82 2.52
CA PRO A 198 7.02 -4.93 2.89
C PRO A 198 8.06 -4.56 3.95
N VAL A 199 8.50 -3.30 3.99
CA VAL A 199 9.44 -2.78 5.00
C VAL A 199 8.76 -2.73 6.37
N ALA A 200 7.51 -2.29 6.42
CA ALA A 200 6.73 -2.17 7.66
C ALA A 200 6.29 -3.53 8.24
N ALA A 201 6.12 -4.57 7.40
CA ALA A 201 5.83 -5.94 7.82
C ALA A 201 7.09 -6.82 8.00
N GLY A 202 8.27 -6.34 7.57
CA GLY A 202 9.56 -7.05 7.63
C GLY A 202 10.51 -6.49 8.69
N PRO A 203 11.71 -6.00 8.34
CA PRO A 203 12.72 -5.56 9.32
C PRO A 203 12.27 -4.40 10.21
N ALA A 204 11.31 -3.57 9.76
CA ALA A 204 10.73 -2.51 10.57
C ALA A 204 9.47 -2.96 11.34
N ALA A 205 9.01 -4.21 11.19
CA ALA A 205 7.89 -4.74 11.96
C ALA A 205 8.06 -4.61 13.48
N PRO A 206 9.27 -4.80 14.06
CA PRO A 206 9.50 -4.53 15.48
C PRO A 206 9.28 -3.05 15.84
N LEU A 207 9.55 -2.12 14.92
CA LEU A 207 9.30 -0.69 15.10
C LEU A 207 7.80 -0.35 15.15
N TYR A 208 6.98 -1.08 14.37
CA TYR A 208 5.53 -0.92 14.34
C TYR A 208 4.79 -1.78 15.38
N ASN A 209 5.42 -2.85 15.90
CA ASN A 209 4.87 -3.76 16.91
C ASN A 209 5.44 -3.54 18.33
N ALA A 210 6.40 -2.64 18.52
CA ALA A 210 6.92 -2.28 19.83
C ALA A 210 5.80 -1.72 20.71
N ALA A 211 5.66 -2.27 21.92
CA ALA A 211 4.71 -1.73 22.88
C ALA A 211 5.15 -0.31 23.32
N PRO A 212 4.21 0.66 23.42
CA PRO A 212 2.77 0.52 23.22
C PRO A 212 2.38 0.67 21.74
N ARG A 213 1.99 -0.45 21.10
CA ARG A 213 1.48 -0.49 19.73
C ARG A 213 0.01 -0.10 19.70
N PHE A 214 -0.43 0.53 18.60
CA PHE A 214 -1.85 0.68 18.32
C PHE A 214 -2.48 -0.72 18.19
N THR A 215 -3.31 -1.11 19.15
CA THR A 215 -4.09 -2.35 19.09
C THR A 215 -5.55 -2.03 19.32
N VAL A 216 -6.40 -2.67 18.53
CA VAL A 216 -7.85 -2.68 18.75
C VAL A 216 -8.20 -4.12 19.09
N ASP A 217 -8.54 -4.39 20.35
CA ASP A 217 -9.03 -5.69 20.75
C ASP A 217 -10.41 -5.90 20.11
N ALA A 218 -10.48 -6.84 19.17
CA ALA A 218 -11.69 -7.11 18.40
C ALA A 218 -12.84 -7.71 19.25
N ALA A 219 -12.54 -8.26 20.43
CA ALA A 219 -13.53 -8.83 21.34
C ALA A 219 -14.06 -7.80 22.36
N THR A 220 -13.23 -6.88 22.81
CA THR A 220 -13.60 -5.91 23.86
C THR A 220 -13.79 -4.48 23.35
N GLY A 221 -13.36 -4.19 22.11
CA GLY A 221 -13.36 -2.84 21.54
C GLY A 221 -12.33 -1.90 22.20
N ALA A 222 -11.47 -2.41 23.08
CA ALA A 222 -10.46 -1.62 23.76
C ALA A 222 -9.35 -1.22 22.78
N VAL A 223 -9.16 0.10 22.62
CA VAL A 223 -8.07 0.66 21.82
C VAL A 223 -6.90 0.94 22.76
N ASN A 224 -5.76 0.29 22.54
CA ASN A 224 -4.53 0.57 23.26
C ASN A 224 -3.60 1.35 22.32
N ASN A 225 -3.28 2.60 22.67
CA ASN A 225 -2.42 3.50 21.90
C ASN A 225 -1.69 4.43 22.87
N LEU A 226 -0.53 4.96 22.48
CA LEU A 226 0.20 5.99 23.21
C LEU A 226 -0.70 7.16 23.68
N HIS A 227 -1.66 7.59 22.85
CA HIS A 227 -2.59 8.66 23.21
C HIS A 227 -3.63 8.30 24.29
N ASN A 228 -3.79 7.02 24.61
CA ASN A 228 -4.65 6.54 25.70
C ASN A 228 -3.87 6.38 27.01
N LEU A 229 -2.53 6.34 26.93
CA LEU A 229 -1.62 6.18 28.07
C LEU A 229 -1.01 7.52 28.52
N LEU A 230 -1.11 8.55 27.69
CA LEU A 230 -0.56 9.88 27.91
C LEU A 230 -1.68 10.92 27.83
N THR A 231 -1.68 11.89 28.73
CA THR A 231 -2.53 13.08 28.59
C THR A 231 -2.16 13.86 27.32
N PRO A 232 -3.08 14.66 26.74
CA PRO A 232 -2.77 15.49 25.57
C PRO A 232 -1.54 16.39 25.76
N PHE A 233 -1.31 16.83 27.01
CA PHE A 233 -0.14 17.64 27.37
C PHE A 233 1.15 16.82 27.38
N GLU A 234 1.15 15.63 27.98
CA GLU A 234 2.32 14.74 27.97
C GLU A 234 2.67 14.30 26.54
N PHE A 235 1.67 13.98 25.72
CA PHE A 235 1.87 13.63 24.31
C PHE A 235 2.53 14.78 23.53
N LEU A 236 2.08 16.02 23.76
CA LEU A 236 2.69 17.22 23.17
C LEU A 236 4.15 17.37 23.63
N VAL A 237 4.43 17.20 24.92
CA VAL A 237 5.78 17.33 25.47
C VAL A 237 6.72 16.28 24.89
N TYR A 238 6.33 15.00 24.86
CA TYR A 238 7.15 13.94 24.27
C TYR A 238 7.32 14.11 22.75
N GLY A 239 6.28 14.58 22.05
CA GLY A 239 6.37 14.96 20.64
C GLY A 239 7.39 16.08 20.40
N LEU A 240 7.34 17.15 21.21
CA LEU A 240 8.29 18.26 21.13
C LEU A 240 9.72 17.85 21.48
N ILE A 241 9.91 16.95 22.45
CA ILE A 241 11.21 16.36 22.76
C ILE A 241 11.74 15.57 21.54
N GLY A 242 10.90 14.76 20.90
CA GLY A 242 11.27 14.03 19.68
C GLY A 242 11.68 14.96 18.54
N VAL A 243 10.92 16.03 18.31
CA VAL A 243 11.25 17.06 17.31
C VAL A 243 12.55 17.79 17.67
N ALA A 244 12.77 18.12 18.94
CA ALA A 244 14.00 18.77 19.39
C ALA A 244 15.23 17.85 19.21
N ILE A 245 15.13 16.57 19.59
CA ILE A 245 16.20 15.58 19.37
C ILE A 245 16.48 15.42 17.87
N ALA A 246 15.43 15.33 17.05
CA ALA A 246 15.58 15.22 15.60
C ALA A 246 16.27 16.46 15.01
N ALA A 247 15.87 17.67 15.44
CA ALA A 247 16.43 18.92 14.95
C ALA A 247 17.86 19.20 15.45
N LEU A 248 18.20 18.81 16.68
CA LEU A 248 19.49 19.10 17.31
C LEU A 248 20.55 18.02 17.05
N ILE A 249 20.13 16.76 16.89
CA ILE A 249 21.05 15.62 16.79
C ILE A 249 20.93 14.96 15.43
N ALA A 250 19.76 14.44 15.07
CA ALA A 250 19.62 13.63 13.86
C ALA A 250 19.84 14.45 12.59
N TYR A 251 19.27 15.65 12.51
CA TYR A 251 19.35 16.52 11.35
C TYR A 251 20.77 17.05 11.09
N PRO A 252 21.49 17.63 12.08
CA PRO A 252 22.85 18.10 11.85
C PRO A 252 23.82 16.95 11.58
N PHE A 253 23.63 15.79 12.21
CA PHE A 253 24.46 14.63 11.96
C PHE A 253 24.24 14.07 10.55
N ALA A 254 22.99 13.88 10.13
CA ALA A 254 22.66 13.43 8.78
C ALA A 254 23.15 14.43 7.72
N MET A 255 22.87 15.72 7.89
CA MET A 255 23.20 16.71 6.86
C MET A 255 24.70 16.96 6.72
N ASN A 256 25.44 16.97 7.84
CA ASN A 256 26.87 17.29 7.82
C ASN A 256 27.76 16.05 7.62
N HIS A 257 27.33 14.87 8.09
CA HIS A 257 28.19 13.68 8.15
C HIS A 257 27.71 12.50 7.31
N ALA A 258 26.45 12.45 6.84
CA ALA A 258 25.96 11.26 6.13
C ALA A 258 26.76 10.98 4.85
N ARG A 259 27.12 12.02 4.07
CA ARG A 259 27.91 11.82 2.84
C ARG A 259 29.31 11.29 3.13
N THR A 260 29.98 11.84 4.14
CA THR A 260 31.32 11.42 4.56
C THR A 260 31.30 10.00 5.14
N ALA A 261 30.30 9.69 5.96
CA ALA A 261 30.11 8.35 6.51
C ALA A 261 29.79 7.32 5.43
N ALA A 262 28.88 7.63 4.49
CA ALA A 262 28.56 6.76 3.37
C ALA A 262 29.78 6.54 2.45
N ALA A 263 30.54 7.60 2.17
CA ALA A 263 31.79 7.51 1.41
C ALA A 263 32.83 6.64 2.14
N PHE A 264 32.99 6.82 3.46
CA PHE A 264 33.88 5.99 4.29
C PHE A 264 33.49 4.52 4.25
N VAL A 265 32.20 4.21 4.48
CA VAL A 265 31.69 2.84 4.43
C VAL A 265 31.91 2.24 3.05
N SER A 266 31.60 2.97 1.98
CA SER A 266 31.77 2.46 0.61
C SER A 266 33.23 2.23 0.20
N ARG A 267 34.19 2.92 0.83
CA ARG A 267 35.62 2.85 0.46
C ARG A 267 36.42 1.91 1.34
N TYR A 268 36.10 1.83 2.62
CA TYR A 268 36.96 1.19 3.63
C TYR A 268 36.30 0.01 4.34
N VAL A 269 34.98 -0.13 4.25
CA VAL A 269 34.28 -1.28 4.84
C VAL A 269 34.08 -2.33 3.74
N SER A 270 34.60 -3.52 3.97
CA SER A 270 34.43 -4.61 3.02
C SER A 270 32.96 -5.01 2.91
N HIS A 271 32.55 -5.47 1.74
CA HIS A 271 31.16 -5.87 1.50
C HIS A 271 30.75 -7.01 2.42
N GLU A 272 31.69 -7.91 2.74
CA GLU A 272 31.52 -9.01 3.68
C GLU A 272 31.28 -8.53 5.12
N ALA A 273 31.92 -7.44 5.55
CA ALA A 273 31.71 -6.86 6.87
C ALA A 273 30.31 -6.23 6.98
N ILE A 274 29.81 -5.61 5.91
CA ILE A 274 28.45 -5.08 5.84
C ILE A 274 27.44 -6.21 5.92
N ILE A 275 27.59 -7.25 5.09
CA ILE A 275 26.73 -8.44 5.13
C ILE A 275 26.79 -9.10 6.51
N GLY A 276 27.98 -9.25 7.09
CA GLY A 276 28.17 -9.81 8.43
C GLY A 276 27.46 -9.01 9.52
N THR A 277 27.45 -7.68 9.41
CA THR A 277 26.71 -6.81 10.33
C THR A 277 25.20 -7.00 10.19
N PHE A 278 24.68 -7.06 8.97
CA PHE A 278 23.26 -7.31 8.72
C PHE A 278 22.82 -8.70 9.18
N VAL A 279 23.62 -9.74 8.92
CA VAL A 279 23.37 -11.09 9.41
C VAL A 279 23.38 -11.10 10.94
N GLY A 280 24.40 -10.49 11.56
CA GLY A 280 24.47 -10.38 13.02
C GLY A 280 23.24 -9.71 13.63
N LEU A 281 22.79 -8.59 13.05
CA LEU A 281 21.57 -7.91 13.48
C LEU A 281 20.34 -8.80 13.36
N VAL A 282 20.15 -9.48 12.24
CA VAL A 282 19.01 -10.39 12.01
C VAL A 282 19.02 -11.55 13.01
N LEU A 283 20.19 -12.12 13.30
CA LEU A 283 20.33 -13.20 14.28
C LEU A 283 20.03 -12.72 15.70
N VAL A 284 20.49 -11.53 16.07
CA VAL A 284 20.21 -10.92 17.39
C VAL A 284 18.72 -10.64 17.54
N ILE A 285 18.09 -10.03 16.54
CA ILE A 285 16.64 -9.76 16.56
C ILE A 285 15.85 -11.06 16.62
N GLY A 286 16.19 -12.05 15.78
CA GLY A 286 15.53 -13.35 15.77
C GLY A 286 15.65 -14.08 17.11
N LEU A 287 16.82 -14.03 17.74
CA LEU A 287 17.06 -14.59 19.05
C LEU A 287 16.27 -13.86 20.15
N TRP A 288 16.18 -12.52 20.06
CA TRP A 288 15.45 -11.70 21.02
C TRP A 288 13.94 -11.91 20.95
N GLU A 289 13.36 -11.97 19.75
CA GLU A 289 11.91 -12.07 19.58
C GLU A 289 11.36 -13.48 19.68
N GLY A 290 12.11 -14.50 19.23
CA GLY A 290 11.60 -15.88 19.15
C GLY A 290 12.57 -16.94 19.66
N GLY A 291 13.62 -16.54 20.37
CA GLY A 291 14.58 -17.45 21.00
C GLY A 291 15.31 -18.35 20.01
N LEU A 292 15.80 -19.48 20.52
CA LEU A 292 16.57 -20.46 19.73
C LEU A 292 15.76 -21.06 18.55
N LEU A 293 14.44 -21.15 18.69
CA LEU A 293 13.59 -21.73 17.65
C LEU A 293 13.47 -20.79 16.45
N ALA A 294 13.27 -19.49 16.66
CA ALA A 294 13.27 -18.51 15.58
C ALA A 294 14.64 -18.42 14.89
N LEU A 295 15.73 -18.51 15.66
CA LEU A 295 17.08 -18.56 15.11
C LEU A 295 17.26 -19.76 14.16
N ALA A 296 16.80 -20.94 14.58
CA ALA A 296 16.86 -22.15 13.76
C ALA A 296 16.04 -22.01 12.47
N VAL A 297 14.85 -21.40 12.55
CA VAL A 297 13.99 -21.14 11.39
C VAL A 297 14.63 -20.15 10.43
N ILE A 298 15.20 -19.03 10.91
CA ILE A 298 15.89 -18.04 10.08
C ILE A 298 17.05 -18.69 9.31
N LEU A 299 17.87 -19.49 10.00
CA LEU A 299 18.98 -20.20 9.38
C LEU A 299 18.50 -21.24 8.35
N ALA A 300 17.46 -22.00 8.66
CA ALA A 300 16.88 -22.98 7.73
C ALA A 300 16.33 -22.31 6.47
N ILE A 301 15.55 -21.22 6.63
CA ILE A 301 14.98 -20.45 5.52
C ILE A 301 16.09 -19.84 4.66
N GLY A 302 17.11 -19.24 5.27
CA GLY A 302 18.24 -18.66 4.55
C GLY A 302 19.02 -19.72 3.75
N LEU A 303 19.27 -20.88 4.35
CA LEU A 303 20.02 -21.97 3.72
C LEU A 303 19.22 -22.63 2.59
N VAL A 304 17.93 -22.90 2.80
CA VAL A 304 17.03 -23.45 1.77
C VAL A 304 16.86 -22.44 0.63
N GLY A 305 16.64 -21.16 0.93
CA GLY A 305 16.51 -20.12 -0.09
C GLY A 305 17.77 -19.95 -0.94
N GLY A 306 18.94 -19.94 -0.28
CA GLY A 306 20.23 -19.91 -0.95
C GLY A 306 20.47 -21.14 -1.84
N LEU A 307 20.09 -22.32 -1.35
CA LEU A 307 20.17 -23.58 -2.11
C LEU A 307 19.26 -23.55 -3.34
N LEU A 308 18.01 -23.09 -3.20
CA LEU A 308 17.06 -22.97 -4.30
C LEU A 308 17.55 -21.96 -5.34
N TYR A 309 18.11 -20.84 -4.92
CA TYR A 309 18.72 -19.88 -5.85
C TYR A 309 19.87 -20.54 -6.64
N ARG A 310 20.75 -21.28 -5.95
CA ARG A 310 21.94 -21.89 -6.57
C ARG A 310 21.63 -23.08 -7.48
N ILE A 311 20.69 -23.94 -7.11
CA ILE A 311 20.42 -25.20 -7.84
C ILE A 311 19.46 -24.97 -9.01
N ILE A 312 18.37 -24.24 -8.78
CA ILE A 312 17.29 -24.10 -9.77
C ILE A 312 17.14 -22.67 -10.31
N GLY A 313 18.04 -21.75 -9.95
CA GLY A 313 18.00 -20.36 -10.41
C GLY A 313 16.80 -19.58 -9.89
N PHE A 314 16.19 -20.04 -8.80
CA PHE A 314 14.93 -19.49 -8.29
C PHE A 314 15.17 -18.12 -7.67
N ASN A 315 14.63 -17.07 -8.30
CA ASN A 315 14.95 -15.69 -7.97
C ASN A 315 14.62 -15.34 -6.50
N THR A 316 15.57 -14.70 -5.82
CA THR A 316 15.46 -14.32 -4.40
C THR A 316 14.25 -13.44 -4.10
N GLY A 317 13.86 -12.55 -5.02
CA GLY A 317 12.66 -11.71 -4.86
C GLY A 317 11.36 -12.52 -4.92
N MET A 318 11.30 -13.56 -5.76
CA MET A 318 10.16 -14.49 -5.78
C MET A 318 10.11 -15.33 -4.50
N GLN A 319 11.25 -15.81 -4.02
CA GLN A 319 11.34 -16.51 -2.73
C GLN A 319 10.82 -15.65 -1.59
N PHE A 320 11.21 -14.38 -1.57
CA PHE A 320 10.76 -13.40 -0.57
C PHE A 320 9.24 -13.21 -0.58
N MET A 321 8.62 -13.12 -1.76
CA MET A 321 7.15 -13.06 -1.88
C MET A 321 6.47 -14.37 -1.43
N GLY A 322 7.10 -15.51 -1.64
CA GLY A 322 6.63 -16.80 -1.10
C GLY A 322 6.62 -16.83 0.43
N TYR A 323 7.69 -16.35 1.07
CA TYR A 323 7.73 -16.20 2.54
C TYR A 323 6.70 -15.19 3.05
N TYR A 324 6.45 -14.11 2.29
CA TYR A 324 5.42 -13.14 2.61
C TYR A 324 4.01 -13.74 2.55
N ALA A 325 3.69 -14.48 1.49
CA ALA A 325 2.40 -15.17 1.36
C ALA A 325 2.20 -16.21 2.49
N ALA A 326 3.27 -16.91 2.88
CA ALA A 326 3.25 -17.90 3.96
C ALA A 326 2.79 -17.30 5.30
N LEU A 327 3.11 -16.03 5.58
CA LEU A 327 2.71 -15.33 6.81
C LEU A 327 1.17 -15.25 6.97
N LEU A 328 0.45 -15.19 5.85
CA LEU A 328 -1.02 -15.15 5.82
C LEU A 328 -1.63 -16.54 5.57
N SER A 329 -1.01 -17.34 4.70
CA SER A 329 -1.57 -18.62 4.28
C SER A 329 -1.31 -19.75 5.28
N VAL A 330 -0.16 -19.80 5.94
CA VAL A 330 0.17 -20.89 6.88
C VAL A 330 -0.76 -20.91 8.10
N PRO A 331 -1.08 -19.77 8.77
CA PRO A 331 -2.05 -19.77 9.86
C PRO A 331 -3.47 -20.15 9.39
N ALA A 332 -3.87 -19.74 8.19
CA ALA A 332 -5.17 -20.09 7.62
C ALA A 332 -5.27 -21.59 7.29
N ILE A 333 -4.18 -22.18 6.79
CA ILE A 333 -4.07 -23.61 6.52
C ILE A 333 -4.00 -24.41 7.82
N ALA A 334 -3.23 -23.97 8.81
CA ALA A 334 -3.13 -24.63 10.12
C ALA A 334 -4.50 -24.72 10.83
N LYS A 335 -5.32 -23.66 10.73
CA LYS A 335 -6.70 -23.65 11.25
C LYS A 335 -7.62 -24.68 10.59
N LEU A 336 -7.39 -25.03 9.32
CA LEU A 336 -8.14 -26.09 8.64
C LEU A 336 -7.82 -27.49 9.18
N PHE A 337 -6.66 -27.66 9.82
CA PHE A 337 -6.22 -28.92 10.42
C PHE A 337 -6.30 -28.93 11.95
N GLY A 338 -7.00 -27.96 12.56
CA GLY A 338 -7.31 -27.96 13.99
C GLY A 338 -6.22 -27.40 14.91
N GLY A 339 -5.29 -26.59 14.38
CA GLY A 339 -4.30 -25.81 15.15
C GLY A 339 -4.74 -24.39 15.45
#